data_AF-A0A165SVI1-F1
#
_entry.id   AF-A0A165SVI1-F1
#
_cell.length_a   1.000
_cell.length_b   1.000
_cell.length_c   1.000
_cell.angle_alpha   90.00
_cell.angle_beta   90.00
_cell.angle_gamma   90.00
#
_symmetry.space_group_name_H-M   'P 1'
#
loop_
_entity.id
_entity.type
_entity.pdbx_description
1 polymer ?
#
loop_
_entity_poly.entity_id
_entity_poly.type
_entity_poly.pdbx_seq_one_letter_code
_entity_poly.pdbx_strand_id
1 'polypeptide(L)'
;MKRYRIQPAHFDTRALTLEEPKDTWTEEVIKLHMQNKERLIKQLQIELGEHNFEQKLENFKELGQLPFSIISHHNDLFLQARYAFIHCHYYPALTAACALGERILNHLLLDLRDHYPVSTFDKKSHKRKSIDDWKKAISTFEEWGIWKSDEVTEAFSNLSALRHRSIHFNLDTAKNLRSDALSSLAYLSTIIREQFGFRFDKTIPGTKGAFFLRKEEETDPFMREYYLSQSFYVSPYHAFEMIEPIWCAFDYKQSDDEIDDEEFACLFNDRTSDQMTPTSVPWDDGIVAYAAIGNRIHELEYDASLAEASKSSESKTSIES
;
A
#
# COMPACT_ATOMS: atom_id res chain seq x y z
N MET A 1 26.12 -5.11 4.81
CA MET A 1 25.49 -4.51 5.99
C MET A 1 24.07 -3.99 5.71
N LYS A 2 23.36 -4.52 4.71
CA LYS A 2 22.12 -3.90 4.25
C LYS A 2 20.88 -4.55 4.87
N ARG A 3 19.79 -3.78 4.91
CA ARG A 3 18.45 -4.23 5.29
C ARG A 3 17.40 -3.65 4.35
N TYR A 4 16.29 -4.34 4.22
CA TYR A 4 15.16 -3.88 3.44
C TYR A 4 14.38 -2.82 4.20
N ARG A 5 14.48 -1.58 3.74
CA ARG A 5 13.68 -0.45 4.24
C ARG A 5 12.31 -0.46 3.57
N ILE A 6 11.26 -0.58 4.39
CA ILE A 6 9.88 -0.52 3.93
C ILE A 6 9.52 0.93 3.65
N GLN A 7 8.96 1.20 2.47
CA GLN A 7 8.36 2.49 2.14
C GLN A 7 6.84 2.32 2.04
N PRO A 8 6.04 2.94 2.92
CA PRO A 8 4.58 2.91 2.77
C PRO A 8 4.19 3.68 1.50
N ALA A 9 3.50 3.01 0.59
CA ALA A 9 3.26 3.53 -0.76
C ALA A 9 1.88 4.18 -0.94
N HIS A 10 0.87 3.80 -0.15
CA HIS A 10 -0.50 4.19 -0.45
C HIS A 10 -1.41 4.22 0.78
N PHE A 11 -1.88 5.41 1.13
CA PHE A 11 -2.88 5.64 2.19
C PHE A 11 -3.61 6.97 1.96
N ASP A 12 -4.81 7.10 2.52
CA ASP A 12 -5.61 8.32 2.49
C ASP A 12 -6.37 8.44 3.81
N THR A 13 -5.99 9.41 4.63
CA THR A 13 -6.54 9.65 5.96
C THR A 13 -7.57 10.78 5.98
N ARG A 14 -7.89 11.41 4.84
CA ARG A 14 -8.76 12.60 4.77
C ARG A 14 -10.13 12.37 5.40
N ALA A 15 -10.66 11.15 5.34
CA ALA A 15 -11.92 10.79 5.99
C ALA A 15 -11.94 11.10 7.50
N LEU A 16 -10.80 10.98 8.21
CA LEU A 16 -10.74 11.32 9.64
C LEU A 16 -10.95 12.81 9.92
N THR A 17 -10.55 13.68 9.00
CA THR A 17 -10.75 15.13 9.14
C THR A 17 -12.23 15.52 9.04
N LEU A 18 -13.08 14.60 8.57
CA LEU A 18 -14.53 14.82 8.49
C LEU A 18 -15.27 14.41 9.78
N GLU A 19 -14.61 13.73 10.71
CA GLU A 19 -15.20 13.35 12.01
C GLU A 19 -15.65 14.59 12.81
N GLU A 20 -16.59 14.37 13.73
CA GLU A 20 -17.00 15.43 14.65
C GLU A 20 -15.95 15.62 15.76
N PRO A 21 -15.78 16.86 16.26
CA PRO A 21 -14.89 17.11 17.39
C PRO A 21 -15.25 16.26 18.60
N LYS A 22 -14.22 15.82 19.35
CA LYS A 22 -14.42 15.06 20.58
C LYS A 22 -14.64 16.02 21.75
N ASP A 23 -15.47 15.63 22.71
CA ASP A 23 -15.76 16.41 23.91
C ASP A 23 -14.51 16.72 24.77
N THR A 24 -13.44 15.95 24.59
CA THR A 24 -12.17 16.10 25.31
C THR A 24 -11.22 17.13 24.70
N TRP A 25 -11.57 17.73 23.55
CA TRP A 25 -10.70 18.66 22.85
C TRP A 25 -10.79 20.08 23.41
N THR A 26 -9.66 20.80 23.38
CA THR A 26 -9.65 22.23 23.73
C THR A 26 -10.31 23.07 22.64
N GLU A 27 -10.76 24.27 22.98
CA GLU A 27 -11.41 25.18 22.05
C GLU A 27 -10.52 25.50 20.84
N GLU A 28 -9.20 25.63 21.04
CA GLU A 28 -8.25 25.88 19.96
C GLU A 28 -8.16 24.71 18.99
N VAL A 29 -8.13 23.48 19.51
CA VAL A 29 -8.10 22.25 18.70
C VAL A 29 -9.39 22.11 17.91
N ILE A 30 -10.54 22.38 18.53
CA ILE A 30 -11.85 22.37 17.86
C ILE A 30 -11.86 23.38 16.71
N LYS A 31 -11.41 24.62 16.96
CA LYS A 31 -11.36 25.67 15.93
C LYS A 31 -10.47 25.27 14.74
N LEU A 32 -9.27 24.74 15.01
CA LEU A 32 -8.36 24.27 13.96
C LEU A 32 -8.96 23.09 13.18
N HIS A 33 -9.59 22.13 13.86
CA HIS A 33 -10.27 21.00 13.23
C HIS A 33 -11.38 21.46 12.29
N MET A 34 -12.22 22.39 12.74
CA MET A 34 -13.31 22.94 11.92
C MET A 34 -12.79 23.67 10.67
N GLN A 35 -11.69 24.42 10.79
CA GLN A 35 -11.02 25.04 9.64
C GLN A 35 -10.48 24.01 8.65
N ASN A 36 -9.85 22.94 9.15
CA ASN A 36 -9.35 21.85 8.31
C ASN A 36 -10.49 21.11 7.60
N LYS A 37 -11.59 20.83 8.31
CA LYS A 37 -12.81 20.22 7.76
C LYS A 37 -13.41 21.06 6.65
N GLU A 38 -13.54 22.37 6.84
CA GLU A 38 -14.05 23.28 5.80
C GLU A 38 -13.16 23.31 4.55
N ARG A 39 -11.84 23.39 4.75
CA ARG A 39 -10.87 23.35 3.65
C ARG A 39 -10.93 22.03 2.89
N LEU A 40 -11.01 20.91 3.59
CA LEU A 40 -11.11 19.58 2.98
C LEU A 40 -12.42 19.45 2.17
N ILE A 41 -13.55 19.91 2.69
CA ILE A 41 -14.83 19.88 1.96
C ILE A 41 -14.71 20.66 0.64
N LYS A 42 -14.10 21.85 0.66
CA LYS A 42 -13.85 22.63 -0.56
C LYS A 42 -12.94 21.88 -1.56
N GLN A 43 -11.87 21.24 -1.08
CA GLN A 43 -10.99 20.43 -1.92
C GLN A 43 -11.72 19.23 -2.54
N LEU A 44 -12.50 18.50 -1.74
CA LEU A 44 -13.30 17.37 -2.21
C LEU A 44 -14.37 17.81 -3.22
N GLN A 45 -14.94 19.00 -3.08
CA GLN A 45 -15.90 19.52 -4.04
C GLN A 45 -15.26 19.80 -5.41
N ILE A 46 -14.03 20.32 -5.42
CA ILE A 46 -13.24 20.51 -6.65
C ILE A 46 -12.90 19.15 -7.27
N GLU A 47 -12.46 18.19 -6.46
CA GLU A 47 -12.02 16.87 -6.91
C GLU A 47 -13.17 16.00 -7.44
N LEU A 48 -14.28 15.93 -6.70
CA LEU A 48 -15.42 15.04 -6.98
C LEU A 48 -16.48 15.71 -7.86
N GLY A 49 -16.42 17.04 -8.00
CA GLY A 49 -17.39 17.87 -8.72
C GLY A 49 -18.69 18.14 -7.95
N GLU A 50 -19.32 19.27 -8.27
CA GLU A 50 -20.45 19.84 -7.53
C GLU A 50 -21.76 19.04 -7.63
N HIS A 51 -21.98 18.33 -8.73
CA HIS A 51 -23.23 17.59 -8.93
C HIS A 51 -23.39 16.45 -7.90
N ASN A 52 -24.50 16.44 -7.16
CA ASN A 52 -24.80 15.49 -6.07
C ASN A 52 -23.69 15.41 -5.00
N PHE A 53 -23.00 16.52 -4.74
CA PHE A 53 -21.84 16.54 -3.86
C PHE A 53 -22.14 16.06 -2.44
N GLU A 54 -23.32 16.36 -1.89
CA GLU A 54 -23.71 15.93 -0.54
C GLU A 54 -23.71 14.39 -0.41
N GLN A 55 -24.24 13.69 -1.42
CA GLN A 55 -24.24 12.23 -1.42
C GLN A 55 -22.83 11.65 -1.62
N LYS A 56 -22.01 12.30 -2.46
CA LYS A 56 -20.60 11.91 -2.65
C LYS A 56 -19.79 12.08 -1.37
N LEU A 57 -20.00 13.19 -0.66
CA LEU A 57 -19.36 13.47 0.62
C LEU A 57 -19.77 12.44 1.67
N GLU A 58 -21.05 12.07 1.72
CA GLU A 58 -21.52 11.02 2.64
C GLU A 58 -20.91 9.66 2.29
N ASN A 59 -20.91 9.28 1.00
CA ASN A 59 -20.26 8.05 0.55
C ASN A 59 -18.76 8.03 0.86
N PHE A 60 -18.07 9.17 0.73
CA PHE A 60 -16.66 9.32 1.08
C PHE A 60 -16.42 9.11 2.58
N LYS A 61 -17.28 9.67 3.44
CA LYS A 61 -17.24 9.47 4.90
C LYS A 61 -17.48 8.00 5.27
N GLU A 62 -18.54 7.39 4.74
CA GLU A 62 -18.90 5.99 5.04
C GLU A 62 -17.82 5.00 4.62
N LEU A 63 -17.13 5.25 3.51
CA LEU A 63 -16.00 4.42 3.07
C LEU A 63 -14.78 4.51 3.99
N GLY A 64 -14.70 5.54 4.82
CA GLY A 64 -13.60 5.78 5.74
C GLY A 64 -12.25 5.95 5.04
N GLN A 65 -11.19 5.66 5.77
CA GLN A 65 -9.82 5.78 5.28
C GLN A 65 -9.50 4.73 4.22
N LEU A 66 -8.55 5.05 3.35
CA LEU A 66 -7.89 4.04 2.54
C LEU A 66 -6.88 3.29 3.42
N PRO A 67 -6.92 1.95 3.49
CA PRO A 67 -6.02 1.19 4.33
C PRO A 67 -4.58 1.36 3.83
N PHE A 68 -3.64 1.37 4.77
CA PHE A 68 -2.23 1.27 4.44
C PHE A 68 -1.97 -0.05 3.72
N SER A 69 -1.29 0.02 2.58
CA SER A 69 -0.82 -1.15 1.83
C SER A 69 0.59 -0.89 1.31
N ILE A 70 1.43 -1.92 1.41
CA ILE A 70 2.79 -1.92 0.87
C ILE A 70 2.85 -2.40 -0.59
N ILE A 71 1.74 -2.90 -1.17
CA ILE A 71 1.71 -3.44 -2.53
C ILE A 71 0.87 -2.55 -3.45
N SER A 72 1.49 -2.01 -4.49
CA SER A 72 0.84 -1.09 -5.43
C SER A 72 -0.14 -1.76 -6.42
N HIS A 73 -0.02 -3.06 -6.72
CA HIS A 73 -0.81 -3.67 -7.81
C HIS A 73 -2.34 -3.62 -7.63
N HIS A 74 -2.81 -3.62 -6.38
CA HIS A 74 -4.25 -3.61 -6.07
C HIS A 74 -4.70 -2.24 -5.57
N ASN A 75 -3.76 -1.37 -5.23
CA ASN A 75 -4.02 -0.05 -4.67
C ASN A 75 -4.77 0.84 -5.67
N ASP A 76 -4.28 0.93 -6.91
CA ASP A 76 -4.92 1.73 -7.94
C ASP A 76 -6.31 1.21 -8.31
N LEU A 77 -6.44 -0.12 -8.45
CA LEU A 77 -7.71 -0.76 -8.76
C LEU A 77 -8.73 -0.60 -7.61
N PHE A 78 -8.26 -0.67 -6.36
CA PHE A 78 -9.11 -0.45 -5.20
C PHE A 78 -9.56 1.02 -5.11
N LEU A 79 -8.65 1.96 -5.40
CA LEU A 79 -8.98 3.38 -5.48
C LEU A 79 -10.07 3.62 -6.53
N GLN A 80 -9.95 3.05 -7.73
CA GLN A 80 -10.97 3.14 -8.77
C GLN A 80 -12.33 2.60 -8.31
N ALA A 81 -12.35 1.45 -7.64
CA ALA A 81 -13.58 0.86 -7.09
C ALA A 81 -14.24 1.77 -6.03
N ARG A 82 -13.42 2.41 -5.17
CA ARG A 82 -13.88 3.39 -4.18
C ARG A 82 -14.47 4.64 -4.84
N TYR A 83 -13.80 5.21 -5.85
CA TYR A 83 -14.33 6.38 -6.57
C TYR A 83 -15.65 6.06 -7.29
N ALA A 84 -15.81 4.86 -7.85
CA ALA A 84 -17.09 4.44 -8.39
C ALA A 84 -18.21 4.53 -7.33
N PHE A 85 -17.95 4.07 -6.09
CA PHE A 85 -18.93 4.17 -5.00
C PHE A 85 -19.18 5.63 -4.59
N ILE A 86 -18.13 6.43 -4.44
CA ILE A 86 -18.23 7.86 -4.11
C ILE A 86 -19.15 8.56 -5.12
N HIS A 87 -18.95 8.30 -6.41
CA HIS A 87 -19.76 8.85 -7.50
C HIS A 87 -21.14 8.20 -7.68
N CYS A 88 -21.63 7.45 -6.68
CA CYS A 88 -22.94 6.79 -6.67
C CYS A 88 -23.10 5.70 -7.75
N HIS A 89 -22.01 5.19 -8.31
CA HIS A 89 -21.99 4.06 -9.25
C HIS A 89 -21.83 2.75 -8.49
N TYR A 90 -22.87 2.38 -7.74
CA TYR A 90 -22.82 1.26 -6.79
C TYR A 90 -22.62 -0.12 -7.43
N TYR A 91 -23.23 -0.40 -8.59
CA TYR A 91 -23.01 -1.69 -9.28
C TYR A 91 -21.58 -1.84 -9.82
N PRO A 92 -21.02 -0.83 -10.53
CA PRO A 92 -19.60 -0.83 -10.86
C PRO A 92 -18.69 -1.00 -9.64
N ALA A 93 -18.95 -0.30 -8.53
CA ALA A 93 -18.15 -0.43 -7.31
C ALA A 93 -18.19 -1.85 -6.73
N LEU A 94 -19.39 -2.43 -6.60
CA LEU A 94 -19.61 -3.79 -6.11
C LEU A 94 -18.89 -4.84 -6.97
N THR A 95 -19.09 -4.77 -8.28
CA THR A 95 -18.49 -5.74 -9.21
C THR A 95 -16.98 -5.57 -9.32
N ALA A 96 -16.46 -4.34 -9.27
CA ALA A 96 -15.02 -4.07 -9.23
C ALA A 96 -14.38 -4.62 -7.95
N ALA A 97 -15.01 -4.43 -6.78
CA ALA A 97 -14.51 -4.98 -5.52
C ALA A 97 -14.45 -6.51 -5.55
N CYS A 98 -15.50 -7.17 -6.02
CA CYS A 98 -15.53 -8.63 -6.17
C CYS A 98 -14.46 -9.13 -7.16
N ALA A 99 -14.32 -8.50 -8.32
CA ALA A 99 -13.32 -8.87 -9.32
C ALA A 99 -11.88 -8.67 -8.81
N LEU A 100 -11.65 -7.59 -8.05
CA LEU A 100 -10.35 -7.33 -7.43
C LEU A 100 -10.02 -8.35 -6.33
N GLY A 101 -10.99 -8.75 -5.51
CA GLY A 101 -10.81 -9.84 -4.55
C GLY A 101 -10.39 -11.16 -5.21
N GLU A 102 -11.03 -11.52 -6.33
CA GLU A 102 -10.64 -12.69 -7.14
C GLU A 102 -9.22 -12.56 -7.67
N ARG A 103 -8.87 -11.38 -8.20
CA ARG A 103 -7.54 -11.10 -8.72
C ARG A 103 -6.47 -11.25 -7.63
N ILE A 104 -6.73 -10.77 -6.41
CA ILE A 104 -5.82 -10.91 -5.27
C ILE A 104 -5.60 -12.39 -4.92
N LEU A 105 -6.66 -13.20 -4.81
CA LEU A 105 -6.54 -14.64 -4.54
C LEU A 105 -5.70 -15.34 -5.62
N ASN A 106 -5.94 -15.00 -6.88
CA ASN A 106 -5.25 -15.61 -8.00
C ASN A 106 -3.77 -15.22 -8.02
N HIS A 107 -3.45 -13.96 -7.73
CA HIS A 107 -2.07 -13.49 -7.60
C HIS A 107 -1.34 -14.19 -6.45
N LEU A 108 -1.93 -14.22 -5.26
CA LEU A 108 -1.37 -14.94 -4.10
C LEU A 108 -1.03 -16.39 -4.43
N LEU A 109 -1.93 -17.07 -5.15
CA LEU A 109 -1.73 -18.46 -5.52
C LEU A 109 -0.57 -18.62 -6.50
N LEU A 110 -0.50 -17.76 -7.53
CA LEU A 110 0.54 -17.81 -8.54
C LEU A 110 1.93 -17.49 -7.97
N ASP A 111 2.00 -16.49 -7.09
CA ASP A 111 3.27 -16.02 -6.52
C ASP A 111 3.81 -17.00 -5.46
N LEU A 112 2.93 -17.67 -4.70
CA LEU A 112 3.34 -18.47 -3.54
C LEU A 112 3.42 -19.98 -3.78
N ARG A 113 2.70 -20.52 -4.76
CA ARG A 113 2.57 -21.98 -4.97
C ARG A 113 3.88 -22.77 -5.08
N ASP A 114 4.96 -22.14 -5.56
CA ASP A 114 6.24 -22.81 -5.77
C ASP A 114 7.06 -22.91 -4.47
N HIS A 115 6.65 -22.17 -3.42
CA HIS A 115 7.28 -22.16 -2.10
C HIS A 115 6.66 -23.15 -1.11
N TYR A 116 5.50 -23.71 -1.45
CA TYR A 116 4.76 -24.62 -0.58
C TYR A 116 4.61 -26.01 -1.21
N PRO A 117 4.40 -27.07 -0.40
CA PRO A 117 4.11 -28.40 -0.89
C PRO A 117 2.92 -28.39 -1.86
N VAL A 118 2.91 -29.34 -2.79
CA VAL A 118 1.78 -29.52 -3.72
C VAL A 118 0.51 -29.76 -2.91
N SER A 119 -0.31 -28.72 -2.76
CA SER A 119 -1.58 -28.80 -2.06
C SER A 119 -2.62 -29.51 -2.93
N THR A 120 -3.80 -29.74 -2.38
CA THR A 120 -4.98 -30.22 -3.12
C THR A 120 -5.35 -29.33 -4.32
N PHE A 121 -4.77 -28.14 -4.42
CA PHE A 121 -4.65 -27.33 -5.63
C PHE A 121 -3.63 -27.92 -6.61
N ASP A 122 -3.88 -29.17 -7.01
CA ASP A 122 -3.05 -30.03 -7.86
C ASP A 122 -2.32 -29.26 -8.98
N LYS A 123 -1.00 -29.46 -9.11
CA LYS A 123 -0.11 -28.91 -10.16
C LYS A 123 -0.58 -29.20 -11.59
N LYS A 124 -1.54 -30.11 -11.78
CA LYS A 124 -2.19 -30.42 -13.07
C LYS A 124 -3.54 -29.74 -13.29
N SER A 125 -4.14 -29.14 -12.27
CA SER A 125 -5.48 -28.55 -12.31
C SER A 125 -5.55 -27.15 -12.93
N HIS A 126 -4.43 -26.60 -13.40
CA HIS A 126 -4.24 -25.28 -14.03
C HIS A 126 -5.06 -25.00 -15.32
N LYS A 127 -6.11 -25.77 -15.61
CA LYS A 127 -7.15 -25.33 -16.52
C LYS A 127 -7.86 -24.15 -15.84
N ARG A 128 -8.03 -23.03 -16.55
CA ARG A 128 -8.69 -21.77 -16.09
C ARG A 128 -9.81 -21.96 -15.05
N LYS A 129 -10.65 -23.00 -15.20
CA LYS A 129 -11.75 -23.34 -14.29
C LYS A 129 -11.39 -23.58 -12.81
N SER A 130 -10.16 -23.96 -12.44
CA SER A 130 -9.83 -24.24 -11.02
C SER A 130 -9.47 -22.99 -10.23
N ILE A 131 -9.06 -21.92 -10.91
CA ILE A 131 -8.60 -20.67 -10.30
C ILE A 131 -9.79 -19.83 -9.81
N ASP A 132 -10.97 -20.02 -10.40
CA ASP A 132 -12.20 -19.30 -10.04
C ASP A 132 -12.87 -19.86 -8.76
N ASP A 133 -12.34 -20.93 -8.15
CA ASP A 133 -12.88 -21.55 -6.92
C ASP A 133 -12.27 -20.91 -5.67
N TRP A 134 -12.91 -19.83 -5.21
CA TRP A 134 -12.50 -19.08 -4.02
C TRP A 134 -12.42 -19.96 -2.78
N LYS A 135 -13.36 -20.90 -2.59
CA LYS A 135 -13.39 -21.74 -1.39
C LYS A 135 -12.15 -22.62 -1.34
N LYS A 136 -11.78 -23.20 -2.48
CA LYS A 136 -10.56 -24.00 -2.60
C LYS A 136 -9.29 -23.17 -2.43
N ALA A 137 -9.25 -21.96 -2.98
CA ALA A 137 -8.12 -21.04 -2.78
C ALA A 137 -7.95 -20.69 -1.30
N ILE A 138 -9.04 -20.32 -0.62
CA ILE A 138 -9.03 -19.95 0.79
C ILE A 138 -8.53 -21.09 1.68
N SER A 139 -9.04 -22.31 1.49
CA SER A 139 -8.58 -23.48 2.26
C SER A 139 -7.12 -23.82 1.97
N THR A 140 -6.64 -23.62 0.75
CA THR A 140 -5.23 -23.84 0.39
C THR A 140 -4.32 -22.86 1.14
N PHE A 141 -4.70 -21.59 1.23
CA PHE A 141 -3.92 -20.59 1.97
C PHE A 141 -3.96 -20.79 3.49
N GLU A 142 -5.06 -21.34 4.03
CA GLU A 142 -5.13 -21.81 5.42
C GLU A 142 -4.14 -22.95 5.67
N GLU A 143 -4.14 -23.98 4.81
CA GLU A 143 -3.19 -25.10 4.89
C GLU A 143 -1.72 -24.64 4.82
N TRP A 144 -1.45 -23.59 4.03
CA TRP A 144 -0.12 -23.00 3.90
C TRP A 144 0.25 -22.01 5.03
N GLY A 145 -0.69 -21.65 5.91
CA GLY A 145 -0.46 -20.69 6.98
C GLY A 145 -0.17 -19.26 6.49
N ILE A 146 -0.70 -18.88 5.32
CA ILE A 146 -0.42 -17.56 4.70
C ILE A 146 -1.30 -16.46 5.27
N TRP A 147 -2.51 -16.80 5.72
CA TRP A 147 -3.43 -15.82 6.28
C TRP A 147 -2.87 -15.21 7.53
N LYS A 148 -2.94 -13.88 7.57
CA LYS A 148 -2.35 -13.08 8.63
C LYS A 148 -3.30 -12.87 9.81
N SER A 149 -4.61 -13.03 9.56
CA SER A 149 -5.66 -13.04 10.58
C SER A 149 -6.88 -13.80 10.07
N ASP A 150 -7.70 -14.30 10.99
CA ASP A 150 -8.98 -14.94 10.66
C ASP A 150 -9.94 -13.97 9.95
N GLU A 151 -9.80 -12.66 10.20
CA GLU A 151 -10.58 -11.61 9.54
C GLU A 151 -10.38 -11.59 8.03
N VAL A 152 -9.20 -11.95 7.54
CA VAL A 152 -8.92 -12.05 6.08
C VAL A 152 -9.75 -13.17 5.46
N THR A 153 -9.75 -14.34 6.08
CA THR A 153 -10.54 -15.50 5.65
C THR A 153 -12.03 -15.18 5.63
N GLU A 154 -12.54 -14.55 6.68
CA GLU A 154 -13.94 -14.15 6.78
C GLU A 154 -14.31 -13.13 5.69
N ALA A 155 -13.45 -12.11 5.50
CA ALA A 155 -13.66 -11.08 4.48
C ALA A 155 -13.69 -11.66 3.06
N PHE A 156 -12.79 -12.58 2.71
CA PHE A 156 -12.83 -13.27 1.42
C PHE A 156 -14.10 -14.11 1.25
N SER A 157 -14.52 -14.81 2.31
CA SER A 157 -15.74 -15.63 2.29
C SER A 157 -17.00 -14.77 2.05
N ASN A 158 -17.11 -13.64 2.76
CA ASN A 158 -18.20 -12.70 2.60
C ASN A 158 -18.20 -12.03 1.21
N LEU A 159 -17.02 -11.64 0.71
CA LEU A 159 -16.88 -11.05 -0.62
C LEU A 159 -17.23 -12.06 -1.74
N SER A 160 -16.92 -13.35 -1.55
CA SER A 160 -17.32 -14.43 -2.47
C SER A 160 -18.84 -14.60 -2.53
N ALA A 161 -19.52 -14.53 -1.38
CA ALA A 161 -20.98 -14.60 -1.31
C ALA A 161 -21.63 -13.42 -2.04
N LEU A 162 -21.08 -12.20 -1.88
CA LEU A 162 -21.50 -11.02 -2.64
C LEU A 162 -21.29 -11.23 -4.15
N ARG A 163 -20.10 -11.67 -4.57
CA ARG A 163 -19.80 -11.93 -5.98
C ARG A 163 -20.83 -12.88 -6.60
N HIS A 164 -21.12 -13.99 -5.93
CA HIS A 164 -22.04 -15.00 -6.44
C HIS A 164 -23.44 -14.42 -6.69
N ARG A 165 -23.95 -13.59 -5.78
CA ARG A 165 -25.29 -12.99 -5.92
C ARG A 165 -25.33 -11.75 -6.83
N SER A 166 -24.21 -11.05 -7.04
CA SER A 166 -24.16 -9.79 -7.78
C SER A 166 -23.86 -9.94 -9.28
N ILE A 167 -23.22 -11.04 -9.70
CA ILE A 167 -22.93 -11.30 -11.12
C ILE A 167 -24.17 -11.87 -11.84
N HIS A 168 -24.96 -12.69 -11.15
CA HIS A 168 -26.23 -13.18 -11.68
C HIS A 168 -27.35 -12.20 -11.30
N PHE A 169 -28.28 -11.93 -12.22
CA PHE A 169 -29.40 -11.03 -11.93
C PHE A 169 -30.17 -11.53 -10.69
N ASN A 170 -30.22 -10.69 -9.66
CA ASN A 170 -30.91 -10.96 -8.41
C ASN A 170 -31.69 -9.71 -7.98
N LEU A 171 -32.99 -9.86 -7.74
CA LEU A 171 -33.90 -8.80 -7.30
C LEU A 171 -33.45 -8.15 -5.97
N ASP A 172 -32.84 -8.93 -5.08
CA ASP A 172 -32.38 -8.43 -3.78
C ASP A 172 -31.14 -7.54 -3.93
N THR A 173 -30.21 -7.89 -4.83
CA THR A 173 -29.05 -7.04 -5.15
C THR A 173 -29.48 -5.73 -5.82
N ALA A 174 -30.51 -5.77 -6.67
CA ALA A 174 -31.04 -4.55 -7.28
C ALA A 174 -31.63 -3.57 -6.25
N LYS A 175 -32.20 -4.07 -5.15
CA LYS A 175 -32.76 -3.26 -4.05
C LYS A 175 -31.69 -2.74 -3.08
N ASN A 176 -30.65 -3.52 -2.85
CA ASN A 176 -29.64 -3.28 -1.80
C ASN A 176 -28.27 -2.85 -2.36
N LEU A 177 -28.25 -2.33 -3.58
CA LEU A 177 -27.02 -2.15 -4.34
C LEU A 177 -25.97 -1.28 -3.63
N ARG A 178 -26.41 -0.19 -2.98
CA ARG A 178 -25.53 0.70 -2.22
C ARG A 178 -24.92 -0.02 -1.02
N SER A 179 -25.73 -0.68 -0.19
CA SER A 179 -25.23 -1.39 1.00
C SER A 179 -24.31 -2.54 0.61
N ASP A 180 -24.65 -3.29 -0.45
CA ASP A 180 -23.80 -4.36 -0.96
C ASP A 180 -22.45 -3.83 -1.46
N ALA A 181 -22.46 -2.72 -2.19
CA ALA A 181 -21.24 -2.08 -2.65
C ALA A 181 -20.37 -1.61 -1.47
N LEU A 182 -20.97 -0.95 -0.47
CA LEU A 182 -20.27 -0.50 0.72
C LEU A 182 -19.64 -1.68 1.47
N SER A 183 -20.40 -2.75 1.70
CA SER A 183 -19.90 -3.97 2.35
C SER A 183 -18.77 -4.61 1.56
N SER A 184 -18.89 -4.71 0.23
CA SER A 184 -17.84 -5.29 -0.62
C SER A 184 -16.52 -4.52 -0.54
N LEU A 185 -16.58 -3.18 -0.53
CA LEU A 185 -15.41 -2.32 -0.38
C LEU A 185 -14.84 -2.38 1.04
N ALA A 186 -15.68 -2.54 2.06
CA ALA A 186 -15.24 -2.74 3.44
C ALA A 186 -14.49 -4.08 3.60
N TYR A 187 -15.02 -5.19 3.07
CA TYR A 187 -14.32 -6.48 3.10
C TYR A 187 -12.99 -6.41 2.36
N LEU A 188 -12.96 -5.76 1.19
CA LEU A 188 -11.71 -5.58 0.46
C LEU A 188 -10.71 -4.69 1.21
N SER A 189 -11.19 -3.66 1.91
CA SER A 189 -10.36 -2.83 2.80
C SER A 189 -9.73 -3.67 3.92
N THR A 190 -10.52 -4.54 4.57
CA THR A 190 -10.02 -5.49 5.58
C THR A 190 -8.96 -6.42 5.00
N ILE A 191 -9.23 -7.06 3.85
CA ILE A 191 -8.26 -7.93 3.17
C ILE A 191 -6.94 -7.19 2.94
N ILE A 192 -7.00 -5.98 2.38
CA ILE A 192 -5.82 -5.19 2.07
C ILE A 192 -5.06 -4.82 3.35
N ARG A 193 -5.76 -4.31 4.37
CA ARG A 193 -5.17 -3.87 5.63
C ARG A 193 -4.50 -5.02 6.38
N GLU A 194 -5.20 -6.12 6.57
CA GLU A 194 -4.73 -7.22 7.42
C GLU A 194 -3.70 -8.10 6.71
N GLN A 195 -3.89 -8.37 5.40
CA GLN A 195 -2.96 -9.20 4.66
C GLN A 195 -1.71 -8.43 4.22
N PHE A 196 -1.89 -7.20 3.72
CA PHE A 196 -0.84 -6.43 3.02
C PHE A 196 -0.50 -5.08 3.66
N GLY A 197 -1.12 -4.76 4.80
CA GLY A 197 -0.81 -3.55 5.55
C GLY A 197 0.49 -3.65 6.35
N PHE A 198 0.91 -2.53 6.91
CA PHE A 198 2.22 -2.38 7.53
C PHE A 198 2.43 -3.31 8.75
N ARG A 199 3.65 -3.86 8.90
CA ARG A 199 3.98 -4.89 9.90
C ARG A 199 5.08 -4.48 10.86
N PHE A 200 4.68 -3.76 11.90
CA PHE A 200 5.59 -3.35 12.96
C PHE A 200 6.25 -4.55 13.67
N ASP A 201 5.50 -5.63 13.87
CA ASP A 201 5.97 -6.87 14.49
C ASP A 201 7.06 -7.59 13.68
N LYS A 202 7.28 -7.21 12.41
CA LYS A 202 8.28 -7.79 11.50
C LYS A 202 9.50 -6.88 11.27
N THR A 203 9.54 -5.73 11.95
CA THR A 203 10.59 -4.73 11.78
C THR A 203 11.65 -4.80 12.88
N ILE A 204 12.84 -4.28 12.58
CA ILE A 204 13.92 -4.09 13.53
C ILE A 204 13.47 -3.06 14.58
N PRO A 205 13.43 -3.40 15.88
CA PRO A 205 12.97 -2.49 16.90
C PRO A 205 13.98 -1.34 17.13
N GLY A 206 13.45 -0.16 17.47
CA GLY A 206 14.26 0.98 17.92
C GLY A 206 14.90 1.83 16.81
N THR A 207 14.65 1.55 15.53
CA THR A 207 15.14 2.41 14.43
C THR A 207 14.35 3.72 14.36
N LYS A 208 15.05 4.86 14.34
CA LYS A 208 14.42 6.20 14.38
C LYS A 208 13.85 6.61 13.02
N GLY A 209 12.52 6.78 12.94
CA GLY A 209 11.85 7.41 11.80
C GLY A 209 11.87 6.61 10.49
N ALA A 210 12.34 5.36 10.53
CA ALA A 210 12.33 4.44 9.41
C ALA A 210 12.11 3.01 9.91
N PHE A 211 11.62 2.16 9.01
CA PHE A 211 11.33 0.77 9.33
C PHE A 211 12.10 -0.16 8.39
N PHE A 212 12.81 -1.10 9.00
CA PHE A 212 13.61 -2.10 8.30
C PHE A 212 13.09 -3.47 8.68
N LEU A 213 12.99 -4.37 7.71
CA LEU A 213 12.62 -5.76 7.98
C LEU A 213 13.74 -6.46 8.75
N ARG A 214 13.36 -7.28 9.72
CA ARG A 214 14.31 -8.18 10.39
C ARG A 214 14.85 -9.19 9.41
N LYS A 215 16.10 -9.59 9.60
CA LYS A 215 16.80 -10.50 8.69
C LYS A 215 16.13 -11.87 8.60
N GLU A 216 15.59 -12.38 9.71
CA GLU A 216 14.88 -13.67 9.75
C GLU A 216 13.67 -13.71 8.81
N GLU A 217 13.01 -12.56 8.61
CA GLU A 217 11.80 -12.44 7.80
C GLU A 217 12.09 -12.50 6.30
N GLU A 218 13.35 -12.37 5.88
CA GLU A 218 13.75 -12.48 4.48
C GLU A 218 13.51 -13.89 3.90
N THR A 219 13.41 -14.89 4.78
CA THR A 219 13.17 -16.30 4.41
C THR A 219 11.70 -16.65 4.28
N ASP A 220 10.79 -15.81 4.79
CA ASP A 220 9.34 -16.03 4.67
C ASP A 220 8.90 -15.78 3.21
N PRO A 221 8.26 -16.77 2.54
CA PRO A 221 7.88 -16.63 1.14
C PRO A 221 6.98 -15.43 0.86
N PHE A 222 6.05 -15.13 1.77
CA PHE A 222 5.14 -14.00 1.62
C PHE A 222 5.88 -12.66 1.77
N MET A 223 6.77 -12.55 2.75
CA MET A 223 7.61 -11.36 2.90
C MET A 223 8.50 -11.14 1.67
N ARG A 224 9.10 -12.21 1.12
CA ARG A 224 9.93 -12.11 -0.08
C ARG A 224 9.18 -11.59 -1.29
N GLU A 225 8.04 -12.18 -1.62
CA GLU A 225 7.29 -11.80 -2.83
C GLU A 225 6.68 -10.39 -2.71
N TYR A 226 6.21 -10.01 -1.53
CA TYR A 226 5.39 -8.81 -1.37
C TYR A 226 6.09 -7.62 -0.68
N TYR A 227 6.93 -7.88 0.33
CA TYR A 227 7.59 -6.81 1.08
C TYR A 227 8.96 -6.49 0.50
N LEU A 228 9.81 -7.50 0.27
CA LEU A 228 11.18 -7.27 -0.19
C LEU A 228 11.19 -6.66 -1.60
N SER A 229 10.29 -7.11 -2.48
CA SER A 229 10.18 -6.61 -3.85
C SER A 229 9.80 -5.11 -3.95
N GLN A 230 9.24 -4.54 -2.88
CA GLN A 230 8.83 -3.15 -2.76
C GLN A 230 9.71 -2.33 -1.80
N SER A 231 10.75 -2.94 -1.24
CA SER A 231 11.59 -2.33 -0.20
C SER A 231 12.98 -2.00 -0.74
N PHE A 232 13.53 -0.88 -0.31
CA PHE A 232 14.89 -0.48 -0.68
C PHE A 232 15.90 -1.30 0.10
N TYR A 233 16.83 -1.99 -0.57
CA TYR A 233 17.89 -2.74 0.09
C TYR A 233 19.09 -1.82 0.36
N VAL A 234 19.19 -1.32 1.59
CA VAL A 234 20.04 -0.17 1.93
C VAL A 234 20.90 -0.41 3.18
N SER A 235 22.08 0.20 3.22
CA SER A 235 22.96 0.23 4.39
C SER A 235 22.43 1.19 5.47
N PRO A 236 23.00 1.20 6.70
CA PRO A 236 22.66 2.20 7.71
C PRO A 236 22.92 3.65 7.28
N TYR A 237 23.79 3.85 6.28
CA TYR A 237 24.30 5.15 5.84
C TYR A 237 23.61 5.71 4.60
N HIS A 238 22.57 5.04 4.11
CA HIS A 238 21.84 5.53 2.96
C HIS A 238 21.20 6.90 3.21
N ALA A 239 20.96 7.62 2.12
CA ALA A 239 20.20 8.87 2.10
C ALA A 239 18.94 8.72 1.25
N PHE A 240 17.94 9.56 1.53
CA PHE A 240 16.73 9.68 0.72
C PHE A 240 16.62 11.10 0.22
N GLU A 241 16.40 11.26 -1.07
CA GLU A 241 16.22 12.54 -1.72
C GLU A 241 15.07 12.46 -2.72
N MET A 242 14.36 13.58 -2.91
CA MET A 242 13.35 13.66 -3.95
C MET A 242 13.98 14.17 -5.24
N ILE A 243 14.17 13.28 -6.20
CA ILE A 243 14.49 13.67 -7.58
C ILE A 243 13.14 13.82 -8.29
N GLU A 244 12.58 15.03 -8.28
CA GLU A 244 11.18 15.27 -8.65
C GLU A 244 10.76 14.53 -9.95
N PRO A 245 9.64 13.77 -9.93
CA PRO A 245 8.69 13.57 -8.82
C PRO A 245 8.96 12.30 -7.97
N ILE A 246 10.14 11.70 -8.03
CA ILE A 246 10.43 10.35 -7.54
C ILE A 246 11.32 10.38 -6.29
N TRP A 247 10.88 9.70 -5.23
CA TRP A 247 11.73 9.41 -4.08
C TRP A 247 12.82 8.40 -4.45
N CYS A 248 14.07 8.79 -4.27
CA CYS A 248 15.23 7.97 -4.55
C CYS A 248 16.02 7.68 -3.27
N ALA A 249 16.45 6.42 -3.13
CA ALA A 249 17.37 6.01 -2.08
C ALA A 249 18.78 5.93 -2.65
N PHE A 250 19.72 6.65 -2.06
CA PHE A 250 21.14 6.64 -2.42
C PHE A 250 21.91 5.84 -1.38
N ASP A 251 22.75 4.92 -1.82
CA ASP A 251 23.53 4.06 -0.94
C ASP A 251 24.90 3.75 -1.53
N TYR A 252 25.85 3.37 -0.69
CA TYR A 252 27.15 2.90 -1.16
C TYR A 252 27.03 1.51 -1.81
N LYS A 253 27.78 1.28 -2.90
CA LYS A 253 27.86 -0.03 -3.59
C LYS A 253 28.44 -1.11 -2.69
N GLN A 254 29.39 -0.75 -1.83
CA GLN A 254 30.05 -1.69 -0.93
C GLN A 254 29.40 -1.68 0.45
N SER A 255 28.82 -2.83 0.83
CA SER A 255 29.01 -3.38 2.18
C SER A 255 28.58 -4.85 2.18
N ASP A 256 29.50 -5.76 1.85
CA ASP A 256 29.26 -7.20 2.01
C ASP A 256 29.44 -7.67 3.47
N ASP A 257 29.86 -6.77 4.37
CA ASP A 257 30.00 -7.12 5.78
C ASP A 257 28.64 -7.45 6.38
N GLU A 258 28.55 -8.62 6.99
CA GLU A 258 27.32 -9.12 7.60
C GLU A 258 27.23 -8.62 9.04
N ILE A 259 26.23 -7.78 9.32
CA ILE A 259 25.92 -7.29 10.67
C ILE A 259 24.55 -7.81 11.10
N ASP A 260 24.32 -7.92 12.41
CA ASP A 260 23.01 -8.28 12.97
C ASP A 260 22.05 -7.08 12.99
N ASP A 261 20.81 -7.31 13.46
CA ASP A 261 19.74 -6.30 13.42
C ASP A 261 19.97 -5.21 14.49
N GLU A 262 20.52 -5.58 15.64
CA GLU A 262 20.89 -4.68 16.73
C GLU A 262 22.01 -3.72 16.32
N GLU A 263 23.08 -4.24 15.72
CA GLU A 263 24.19 -3.45 15.20
C GLU A 263 23.72 -2.52 14.08
N PHE A 264 22.88 -3.01 13.16
CA PHE A 264 22.28 -2.17 12.12
C PHE A 264 21.50 -1.00 12.74
N ALA A 265 20.67 -1.26 13.75
CA ALA A 265 19.88 -0.24 14.42
C ALA A 265 20.76 0.80 15.13
N CYS A 266 21.83 0.38 15.81
CA CYS A 266 22.81 1.27 16.44
C CYS A 266 23.49 2.16 15.40
N LEU A 267 24.09 1.59 14.34
CA LEU A 267 24.76 2.35 13.29
C LEU A 267 23.81 3.33 12.60
N PHE A 268 22.58 2.90 12.31
CA PHE A 268 21.58 3.77 11.71
C PHE A 268 21.25 4.93 12.67
N ASN A 269 21.00 4.67 13.94
CA ASN A 269 20.57 5.70 14.89
C ASN A 269 21.65 6.69 15.30
N ASP A 270 22.91 6.29 15.21
CA ASP A 270 24.08 7.06 15.65
C ASP A 270 24.84 7.70 14.49
N ARG A 271 24.40 7.48 13.25
CA ARG A 271 25.03 8.08 12.07
C ARG A 271 25.03 9.60 12.13
N THR A 272 26.12 10.20 11.68
CA THR A 272 26.24 11.64 11.47
C THR A 272 26.05 12.02 10.00
N SER A 273 25.81 13.30 9.71
CA SER A 273 25.55 13.78 8.35
C SER A 273 26.69 13.51 7.37
N ASP A 274 27.95 13.51 7.84
CA ASP A 274 29.15 13.22 7.05
C ASP A 274 29.32 11.74 6.70
N GLN A 275 28.64 10.84 7.42
CA GLN A 275 28.63 9.42 7.11
C GLN A 275 27.54 9.04 6.10
N MET A 276 26.54 9.91 5.90
CA MET A 276 25.45 9.65 4.98
C MET A 276 25.93 9.65 3.52
N THR A 277 25.30 8.82 2.70
CA THR A 277 25.60 8.73 1.27
C THR A 277 25.24 10.06 0.60
N PRO A 278 26.14 10.64 -0.22
CA PRO A 278 25.83 11.84 -0.99
C PRO A 278 24.64 11.63 -1.94
N THR A 279 23.78 12.64 -2.06
CA THR A 279 22.59 12.63 -2.94
C THR A 279 22.76 13.47 -4.20
N SER A 280 23.99 13.92 -4.49
CA SER A 280 24.28 14.73 -5.67
C SER A 280 23.99 13.97 -6.96
N VAL A 281 23.48 14.69 -7.96
CA VAL A 281 23.25 14.17 -9.31
C VAL A 281 24.14 14.96 -10.30
N PRO A 282 25.05 14.31 -11.06
CA PRO A 282 25.39 12.89 -11.05
C PRO A 282 25.92 12.40 -9.69
N TRP A 283 25.65 11.13 -9.37
CA TRP A 283 26.25 10.45 -8.22
C TRP A 283 27.58 9.78 -8.62
N ASP A 284 28.48 9.64 -7.64
CA ASP A 284 29.81 9.07 -7.85
C ASP A 284 29.77 7.56 -8.17
N ASP A 285 30.82 7.03 -8.80
CA ASP A 285 30.94 5.61 -9.18
C ASP A 285 30.77 4.62 -8.00
N GLY A 286 31.02 5.07 -6.77
CA GLY A 286 30.84 4.29 -5.54
C GLY A 286 29.40 4.24 -5.01
N ILE A 287 28.47 4.95 -5.64
CA ILE A 287 27.08 5.12 -5.19
C ILE A 287 26.14 4.37 -6.14
N VAL A 288 25.08 3.81 -5.56
CA VAL A 288 23.91 3.28 -6.25
C VAL A 288 22.69 4.11 -5.83
N ALA A 289 21.84 4.39 -6.81
CA ALA A 289 20.55 5.03 -6.58
C ALA A 289 19.44 4.05 -6.93
N TYR A 290 18.40 4.01 -6.09
CA TYR A 290 17.23 3.18 -6.28
C TYR A 290 15.98 4.06 -6.34
N ALA A 291 15.05 3.73 -7.22
CA ALA A 291 13.74 4.38 -7.30
C ALA A 291 12.61 3.37 -7.22
N ALA A 292 11.52 3.75 -6.57
CA ALA A 292 10.26 3.03 -6.66
C ALA A 292 9.52 3.48 -7.93
N ILE A 293 9.45 2.63 -8.94
CA ILE A 293 8.73 2.90 -10.19
C ILE A 293 7.64 1.84 -10.34
N GLY A 294 6.38 2.27 -10.23
CA GLY A 294 5.23 1.37 -10.23
C GLY A 294 5.23 0.42 -9.02
N ASN A 295 5.45 -0.88 -9.28
CA ASN A 295 5.39 -1.93 -8.26
C ASN A 295 6.73 -2.64 -8.10
N ARG A 296 7.85 -1.97 -8.35
CA ARG A 296 9.19 -2.53 -8.13
C ARG A 296 10.17 -1.45 -7.76
N ILE A 297 11.19 -1.85 -7.00
CA ILE A 297 12.40 -1.05 -6.83
C ILE A 297 13.32 -1.31 -8.01
N HIS A 298 13.77 -0.23 -8.64
CA HIS A 298 14.71 -0.25 -9.75
C HIS A 298 16.01 0.42 -9.32
N GLU A 299 17.14 -0.24 -9.58
CA GLU A 299 18.41 0.46 -9.61
C GLU A 299 18.43 1.41 -10.81
N LEU A 300 18.77 2.67 -10.56
CA LEU A 300 18.86 3.69 -11.58
C LEU A 300 20.26 3.62 -12.22
N GLU A 301 20.28 3.59 -13.55
CA GLU A 301 21.48 3.99 -14.30
C GLU A 301 21.48 5.50 -14.42
N TYR A 302 22.64 6.13 -14.23
CA TYR A 302 22.76 7.56 -14.45
C TYR A 302 22.49 7.88 -15.93
N ASP A 303 21.43 8.65 -16.18
CA ASP A 303 21.15 9.29 -17.45
C ASP A 303 21.23 10.81 -17.28
N ALA A 304 21.91 11.50 -18.19
CA ALA A 304 22.05 12.95 -18.19
C ALA A 304 20.70 13.69 -18.19
N SER A 305 19.61 13.03 -18.63
CA SER A 305 18.24 13.54 -18.57
C SER A 305 17.70 13.70 -17.13
N LEU A 306 18.19 12.93 -16.15
CA LEU A 306 17.81 13.05 -14.72
C LEU A 306 18.36 14.33 -14.07
N ALA A 307 19.47 14.86 -14.59
CA ALA A 307 20.10 16.08 -14.09
C ALA A 307 19.33 17.35 -14.49
N GLU A 308 18.54 17.31 -15.57
CA GLU A 308 17.70 18.44 -16.00
C GLU A 308 16.46 18.60 -15.10
N ALA A 309 15.91 17.49 -14.58
CA ALA A 309 14.80 17.51 -13.64
C ALA A 309 15.19 18.14 -12.29
N SER A 310 16.36 17.79 -11.75
CA SER A 310 16.90 18.33 -10.49
C SER A 310 17.23 19.82 -10.54
N LYS A 311 17.69 20.36 -11.69
CA LYS A 311 17.92 21.82 -11.85
C LYS A 311 16.63 22.64 -11.91
N SER A 312 15.52 22.02 -12.30
CA SER A 312 14.23 22.72 -12.41
C SER A 312 13.56 22.96 -11.05
N SER A 313 13.84 22.13 -10.03
CA SER A 313 13.32 22.28 -8.67
C SER A 313 14.08 23.35 -7.87
N GLU A 314 15.40 23.47 -8.04
CA GLU A 314 16.19 24.56 -7.42
C GLU A 314 15.81 25.95 -7.96
N SER A 315 15.39 26.06 -9.23
CA SER A 315 14.99 27.36 -9.80
C SER A 315 13.61 27.86 -9.33
N LYS A 316 12.79 27.00 -8.70
CA LYS A 316 11.43 27.35 -8.27
C LYS A 316 11.34 27.81 -6.81
N THR A 317 12.38 27.61 -6.01
CA THR A 317 12.46 28.08 -4.61
C THR A 317 13.07 29.47 -4.47
N SER A 318 13.41 30.16 -5.56
CA SER A 318 14.05 31.50 -5.52
C SER A 318 13.17 32.68 -5.94
N ILE A 319 11.86 32.51 -6.13
CA ILE A 319 10.95 33.63 -6.46
C ILE A 319 9.72 33.58 -5.55
N GLU A 320 9.83 34.21 -4.39
CA GLU A 320 8.86 35.13 -3.78
C GLU A 320 9.31 35.42 -2.34
N SER A 321 10.10 36.49 -2.22
CA SER A 321 10.41 37.19 -0.96
C SER A 321 9.62 38.48 -0.88
#